data_AF-A0A937P6Z6-F1
#
_entry.id   AF-A0A937P6Z6-F1
#
_cell.length_a   1.000
_cell.length_b   1.000
_cell.length_c   1.000
_cell.angle_alpha   90.00
_cell.angle_beta   90.00
_cell.angle_gamma   90.00
#
_symmetry.space_group_name_H-M   'P 1'
#
loop_
_entity.id
_entity.type
_entity.pdbx_description
1 polymer ?
#
loop_
_entity_poly.entity_id
_entity_poly.type
_entity_poly.pdbx_seq_one_letter_code
_entity_poly.pdbx_strand_id
1 'polypeptide(L)'
;SNITYSGINQADIKYIGTDIRYIRTHPPQLSIKGTYFFGSTLFYILLIAPVLLFILFTIIWKKELKKRSNIALMRNRKATKIAHKRLKTAQTFLKENKKDDFYVEASQALWGYLSDKCSIPLANLSMETVNETLTKKEVKEEIIKQFIDTLNNCEFARFAPGENASTMENIYNEAVNMISLMESELK
;
A
#
# COMPACT_ATOMS: atom_id res chain seq x y z
N SER A 1 -85.42 80.76 42.08
CA SER A 1 -84.87 80.22 40.82
C SER A 1 -84.24 78.87 41.12
N ASN A 2 -84.74 77.80 40.50
CA ASN A 2 -83.96 76.87 39.68
C ASN A 2 -84.82 75.66 39.30
N ILE A 3 -84.97 75.50 37.99
CA ILE A 3 -85.77 74.49 37.30
C ILE A 3 -84.87 73.27 37.07
N THR A 4 -85.36 72.07 37.34
CA THR A 4 -84.66 70.82 36.97
C THR A 4 -85.35 70.22 35.75
N TYR A 5 -84.60 70.10 34.65
CA TYR A 5 -85.05 69.52 33.38
C TYR A 5 -85.15 67.99 33.47
N SER A 6 -86.25 67.44 32.95
CA SER A 6 -86.42 66.01 32.63
C SER A 6 -85.84 65.72 31.23
N GLY A 7 -85.15 64.59 31.07
CA GLY A 7 -84.43 64.24 29.84
C GLY A 7 -84.42 62.74 29.50
N ILE A 8 -85.53 62.29 28.91
CA ILE A 8 -85.64 61.46 27.69
C ILE A 8 -85.00 60.05 27.67
N ASN A 9 -85.89 59.06 27.51
CA ASN A 9 -85.65 57.71 27.00
C ASN A 9 -85.04 57.73 25.59
N GLN A 10 -83.98 56.96 25.35
CA GLN A 10 -83.62 56.50 24.01
C GLN A 10 -83.38 55.00 24.08
N ALA A 11 -84.28 54.23 23.46
CA ALA A 11 -84.03 52.86 23.10
C ALA A 11 -83.46 52.79 21.68
N ASP A 12 -82.61 51.78 21.50
CA ASP A 12 -82.39 51.00 20.29
C ASP A 12 -81.26 51.41 19.34
N ILE A 13 -80.16 50.63 19.37
CA ILE A 13 -79.34 50.34 18.19
C ILE A 13 -78.96 48.85 18.24
N LYS A 14 -79.69 48.03 17.48
CA LYS A 14 -79.40 46.63 17.22
C LYS A 14 -78.32 46.52 16.14
N TYR A 15 -77.07 46.30 16.55
CA TYR A 15 -75.97 46.03 15.63
C TYR A 15 -76.06 44.59 15.08
N ILE A 16 -76.31 44.47 13.77
CA ILE A 16 -76.24 43.22 13.02
C ILE A 16 -74.81 43.06 12.49
N GLY A 17 -74.11 42.01 12.91
CA GLY A 17 -72.90 41.48 12.25
C GLY A 17 -71.57 41.84 12.90
N THR A 18 -70.99 40.92 13.68
CA THR A 18 -69.61 40.98 14.19
C THR A 18 -68.68 40.14 13.30
N ASP A 19 -68.25 40.66 12.16
CA ASP A 19 -67.24 40.01 11.30
C ASP A 19 -65.88 40.72 11.35
N ILE A 20 -65.43 41.03 12.57
CA ILE A 20 -64.06 41.53 12.79
C ILE A 20 -63.56 40.93 14.10
N ARG A 21 -62.63 39.97 14.02
CA ARG A 21 -61.94 39.41 15.19
C ARG A 21 -60.74 40.28 15.55
N TYR A 22 -60.61 40.58 16.84
CA TYR A 22 -59.53 41.37 17.42
C TYR A 22 -58.15 40.75 17.12
N ILE A 23 -57.25 41.52 16.50
CA ILE A 23 -55.84 41.15 16.34
C ILE A 23 -55.16 41.36 17.70
N ARG A 24 -54.52 40.31 18.24
CA ARG A 24 -53.83 40.38 19.53
C ARG A 24 -52.65 41.37 19.43
N THR A 25 -52.74 42.49 20.14
CA THR A 25 -51.76 43.58 20.20
C THR A 25 -50.79 43.47 21.38
N HIS A 26 -50.40 42.25 21.78
CA HIS A 26 -49.36 42.08 22.79
C HIS A 26 -47.98 42.05 22.13
N PRO A 27 -46.97 42.76 22.65
CA PRO A 27 -45.63 42.70 22.11
C PRO A 27 -45.11 41.24 22.24
N PRO A 28 -44.58 40.63 21.16
CA PRO A 28 -44.07 39.28 21.23
C PRO A 28 -42.91 39.23 22.22
N GLN A 29 -42.98 38.32 23.21
CA GLN A 29 -41.84 38.00 24.05
C GLN A 29 -40.85 37.14 23.24
N LEU A 30 -39.93 37.81 22.55
CA LEU A 30 -38.85 37.16 21.83
C LEU A 30 -37.80 36.67 22.85
N SER A 31 -37.64 35.36 22.99
CA SER A 31 -36.51 34.77 23.70
C SER A 31 -35.35 34.53 22.73
N ILE A 32 -34.13 34.86 23.15
CA ILE A 32 -32.93 34.51 22.38
C ILE A 32 -32.81 32.99 22.40
N LYS A 33 -33.01 32.35 21.26
CA LYS A 33 -32.79 30.92 21.09
C LYS A 33 -31.28 30.66 20.93
N GLY A 34 -30.55 30.59 22.04
CA GLY A 34 -29.15 30.11 22.07
C GLY A 34 -29.12 28.57 22.05
N THR A 35 -28.11 27.88 21.50
CA THR A 35 -26.72 28.22 21.20
C THR A 35 -26.41 28.07 19.70
N TYR A 36 -25.59 28.96 19.13
CA TYR A 36 -25.14 28.83 17.75
C TYR A 36 -24.06 27.73 17.67
N PHE A 37 -24.30 26.69 16.87
CA PHE A 37 -23.28 25.67 16.57
C PHE A 37 -22.09 26.32 15.85
N PHE A 38 -22.37 27.21 14.91
CA PHE A 38 -21.38 27.98 14.17
C PHE A 38 -20.67 28.99 15.08
N GLY A 39 -19.34 28.93 15.13
CA GLY A 39 -18.51 29.78 16.00
C GLY A 39 -18.31 29.27 17.44
N SER A 40 -18.93 28.14 17.81
CA SER A 40 -18.63 27.46 19.08
C SER A 40 -17.22 26.83 19.07
N THR A 41 -16.65 26.58 20.26
CA THR A 41 -15.35 25.88 20.39
C THR A 41 -15.39 24.49 19.75
N LEU A 42 -16.51 23.77 19.92
CA LEU A 42 -16.72 22.44 19.34
C LEU A 42 -16.70 22.47 17.80
N PHE A 43 -17.25 23.51 17.17
CA PHE A 43 -17.22 23.68 15.72
C PHE A 43 -15.79 23.77 15.18
N TYR A 44 -14.93 24.58 15.81
CA TYR A 44 -13.53 24.69 15.39
C TYR A 44 -12.75 23.39 15.65
N ILE A 45 -13.01 22.69 16.76
CA ILE A 45 -12.41 21.38 17.03
C ILE A 45 -12.81 20.39 15.93
N LEU A 46 -14.09 20.31 15.60
CA LEU A 46 -14.60 19.37 14.60
C LEU A 46 -14.16 19.73 13.16
N LEU A 47 -13.91 21.01 12.90
CA LEU A 47 -13.33 21.50 11.65
C LEU A 47 -11.83 21.12 11.52
N ILE A 48 -11.05 21.29 12.58
CA ILE A 48 -9.60 21.03 12.59
C ILE A 48 -9.29 19.53 12.74
N ALA A 49 -10.13 18.79 13.46
CA ALA A 49 -9.96 17.36 13.72
C ALA A 49 -9.69 16.51 12.45
N PRO A 50 -10.47 16.59 11.36
CA PRO A 50 -10.21 15.80 10.15
C PRO A 50 -8.87 16.17 9.50
N VAL A 51 -8.46 17.44 9.56
CA VAL A 51 -7.17 17.89 9.03
C VAL A 51 -6.02 17.29 9.86
N LEU A 52 -6.10 17.34 11.19
CA LEU A 52 -5.11 16.74 12.07
C LEU A 52 -5.03 15.23 11.90
N LEU A 53 -6.18 14.55 11.81
CA LEU A 53 -6.24 13.10 11.57
C LEU A 53 -5.60 12.74 10.22
N PHE A 54 -5.87 13.51 9.17
CA PHE A 54 -5.25 13.30 7.86
C PHE A 54 -3.72 13.48 7.91
N ILE A 55 -3.22 14.53 8.57
CA ILE A 55 -1.78 14.75 8.75
C ILE A 55 -1.16 13.58 9.50
N LEU A 56 -1.75 13.16 10.63
CA LEU A 56 -1.25 12.04 11.42
C LEU A 56 -1.24 10.74 10.61
N PHE A 57 -2.31 10.46 9.88
CA PHE A 57 -2.44 9.31 9.00
C PHE A 57 -1.32 9.29 7.94
N THR A 58 -1.08 10.41 7.25
CA THR A 58 -0.01 10.48 6.23
C THR A 58 1.38 10.26 6.82
N ILE A 59 1.66 10.75 8.04
CA ILE A 59 2.94 10.53 8.73
C ILE A 59 3.12 9.06 9.07
N ILE A 60 2.10 8.41 9.64
CA ILE A 60 2.14 6.98 9.99
C ILE A 60 2.32 6.14 8.72
N TRP A 61 1.55 6.43 7.67
CA TRP A 61 1.61 5.68 6.43
C TRP A 61 2.98 5.82 5.73
N LYS A 62 3.54 7.04 5.69
CA LYS A 62 4.90 7.26 5.17
C LYS A 62 5.98 6.55 5.99
N LYS A 63 5.86 6.50 7.32
CA LYS A 63 6.80 5.75 8.17
C LYS A 63 6.74 4.25 7.87
N GLU A 64 5.54 3.72 7.68
CA GLU A 64 5.34 2.31 7.37
C GLU A 64 5.93 1.93 5.99
N LEU A 65 5.72 2.75 4.97
CA LEU A 65 6.33 2.58 3.65
C LEU A 65 7.87 2.57 3.72
N LYS A 66 8.47 3.48 4.49
CA LYS A 66 9.93 3.53 4.70
C LYS A 66 10.47 2.29 5.42
N LYS A 67 9.76 1.78 6.43
CA LYS A 67 10.15 0.54 7.13
C LYS A 67 10.13 -0.66 6.19
N ARG A 68 9.07 -0.80 5.37
CA ARG A 68 8.94 -1.89 4.40
C ARG A 68 10.03 -1.84 3.33
N SER A 69 10.33 -0.65 2.83
CA SER A 69 11.46 -0.43 1.90
C SER A 69 12.79 -0.87 2.52
N ASN A 70 13.08 -0.49 3.77
CA ASN A 70 14.31 -0.91 4.45
C ASN A 70 14.41 -2.42 4.65
N ILE A 71 13.32 -3.09 5.03
CA ILE A 71 13.30 -4.55 5.21
C ILE A 71 13.49 -5.26 3.86
N ALA A 72 12.79 -4.82 2.81
CA ALA A 72 12.95 -5.37 1.47
C ALA A 72 14.39 -5.16 0.94
N LEU A 73 14.95 -3.96 1.13
CA LEU A 73 16.30 -3.61 0.73
C LEU A 73 17.36 -4.40 1.50
N MET A 74 17.18 -4.60 2.81
CA MET A 74 18.05 -5.49 3.59
C MET A 74 17.98 -6.93 3.11
N ARG A 75 16.77 -7.42 2.81
CA ARG A 75 16.60 -8.79 2.31
C ARG A 75 17.28 -8.96 0.95
N ASN A 76 17.13 -8.00 0.05
CA ASN A 76 17.81 -7.98 -1.25
C ASN A 76 19.33 -7.99 -1.09
N ARG A 77 19.90 -7.12 -0.25
CA ARG A 77 21.35 -7.10 0.02
C ARG A 77 21.84 -8.43 0.60
N LYS A 78 21.05 -9.01 1.50
CA LYS A 78 21.35 -10.31 2.10
C LYS A 78 21.30 -11.43 1.05
N ALA A 79 20.35 -11.40 0.12
CA ALA A 79 20.23 -12.35 -0.99
C ALA A 79 21.52 -12.40 -1.82
N THR A 80 21.97 -11.24 -2.31
CA THR A 80 23.20 -11.12 -3.12
C THR A 80 24.42 -11.62 -2.33
N LYS A 81 24.50 -11.27 -1.04
CA LYS A 81 25.59 -11.73 -0.16
C LYS A 81 25.59 -13.26 0.01
N ILE A 82 24.42 -13.87 0.23
CA ILE A 82 24.28 -15.32 0.38
C ILE A 82 24.61 -16.01 -0.93
N ALA A 83 24.11 -15.52 -2.05
CA ALA A 83 24.35 -16.10 -3.35
C ALA A 83 25.85 -16.09 -3.71
N HIS A 84 26.56 -14.97 -3.49
CA HIS A 84 28.01 -14.92 -3.66
C HIS A 84 28.76 -15.86 -2.72
N LYS A 85 28.28 -16.02 -1.47
CA LYS A 85 28.88 -16.98 -0.53
C LYS A 85 28.74 -18.41 -1.04
N ARG A 86 27.58 -18.77 -1.57
CA ARG A 86 27.29 -20.09 -2.17
C ARG A 86 28.06 -20.32 -3.46
N LEU A 87 28.18 -19.31 -4.31
CA LEU A 87 29.03 -19.39 -5.50
C LEU A 87 30.51 -19.56 -5.12
N LYS A 88 30.98 -18.95 -4.02
CA LYS A 88 32.34 -19.17 -3.53
C LYS A 88 32.55 -20.63 -3.09
N THR A 89 31.56 -21.27 -2.47
CA THR A 89 31.62 -22.71 -2.14
C THR A 89 31.50 -23.59 -3.38
N ALA A 90 30.68 -23.21 -4.36
CA ALA A 90 30.66 -23.89 -5.66
C ALA A 90 32.04 -23.81 -6.34
N GLN A 91 32.72 -22.66 -6.27
CA GLN A 91 34.08 -22.50 -6.80
C GLN A 91 35.10 -23.43 -6.11
N THR A 92 34.95 -23.70 -4.82
CA THR A 92 35.80 -24.68 -4.13
C THR A 92 35.52 -26.10 -4.61
N PHE A 93 34.26 -26.48 -4.80
CA PHE A 93 33.91 -27.80 -5.36
C PHE A 93 34.37 -27.98 -6.80
N LEU A 94 34.35 -26.91 -7.59
CA LEU A 94 34.91 -26.89 -8.95
C LEU A 94 36.41 -27.21 -8.93
N LYS A 95 37.18 -26.59 -8.02
CA LYS A 95 38.63 -26.84 -7.88
C LYS A 95 38.94 -28.25 -7.37
N GLU A 96 38.09 -28.78 -6.50
CA GLU A 96 38.19 -30.15 -5.97
C GLU A 96 37.61 -31.20 -6.94
N ASN A 97 37.10 -30.77 -8.10
CA ASN A 97 36.46 -31.61 -9.12
C ASN A 97 35.26 -32.44 -8.58
N LYS A 98 34.57 -31.91 -7.56
CA LYS A 98 33.36 -32.50 -6.96
C LYS A 98 32.13 -32.04 -7.75
N LYS A 99 31.85 -32.74 -8.86
CA LYS A 99 30.77 -32.40 -9.81
C LYS A 99 29.40 -32.29 -9.15
N ASP A 100 28.98 -33.31 -8.41
CA ASP A 100 27.63 -33.35 -7.84
C ASP A 100 27.41 -32.21 -6.84
N ASP A 101 28.37 -32.01 -5.94
CA ASP A 101 28.34 -30.93 -4.95
C ASP A 101 28.36 -29.53 -5.62
N PHE A 102 29.14 -29.38 -6.69
CA PHE A 102 29.18 -28.16 -7.48
C PHE A 102 27.79 -27.80 -8.03
N TYR A 103 27.13 -28.73 -8.72
CA TYR A 103 25.83 -28.46 -9.34
C TYR A 103 24.73 -28.22 -8.32
N VAL A 104 24.75 -28.94 -7.19
CA VAL A 104 23.83 -28.70 -6.07
C VAL A 104 24.00 -27.29 -5.53
N GLU A 105 25.24 -26.88 -5.26
CA GLU A 105 25.50 -25.58 -4.65
C GLU A 105 25.24 -24.41 -5.62
N ALA A 106 25.55 -24.58 -6.91
CA ALA A 106 25.25 -23.61 -7.96
C ALA A 106 23.73 -23.41 -8.15
N SER A 107 22.97 -24.50 -8.21
CA SER A 107 21.50 -24.45 -8.31
C SER A 107 20.88 -23.78 -7.08
N GLN A 108 21.37 -24.12 -5.88
CA GLN A 108 20.93 -23.48 -4.64
C GLN A 108 21.28 -21.99 -4.58
N ALA A 109 22.41 -21.57 -5.16
CA ALA A 109 22.77 -20.16 -5.24
C ALA A 109 21.78 -19.37 -6.11
N LEU A 110 21.42 -19.89 -7.29
CA LEU A 110 20.48 -19.26 -8.22
C LEU A 110 19.05 -19.23 -7.67
N TRP A 111 18.52 -20.37 -7.23
CA TRP A 111 17.17 -20.45 -6.66
C TRP A 111 17.03 -19.66 -5.36
N GLY A 112 18.03 -19.75 -4.48
CA GLY A 112 18.06 -18.99 -3.23
C GLY A 112 18.08 -17.49 -3.47
N TYR A 113 18.86 -17.05 -4.46
CA TYR A 113 18.88 -15.65 -4.90
C TYR A 113 17.50 -15.18 -5.35
N LEU A 114 16.84 -15.94 -6.23
CA LEU A 114 15.52 -15.58 -6.76
C LEU A 114 14.43 -15.58 -5.68
N SER A 115 14.40 -16.59 -4.82
CA SER A 115 13.49 -16.64 -3.67
C SER A 115 13.56 -15.36 -2.85
N ASP A 116 14.78 -14.98 -2.45
CA ASP A 116 14.99 -13.82 -1.60
C ASP A 116 14.77 -12.48 -2.34
N LYS A 117 15.16 -12.37 -3.62
CA LYS A 117 15.03 -11.14 -4.43
C LYS A 117 13.60 -10.90 -4.92
N CYS A 118 12.86 -11.97 -5.23
CA CYS A 118 11.48 -11.91 -5.71
C CYS A 118 10.44 -12.03 -4.59
N SER A 119 10.84 -12.34 -3.35
CA SER A 119 9.92 -12.59 -2.22
C SER A 119 9.06 -13.85 -2.39
N ILE A 120 9.55 -14.84 -3.11
CA ILE A 120 8.79 -16.06 -3.40
C ILE A 120 9.20 -17.13 -2.38
N PRO A 121 8.27 -17.72 -1.61
CA PRO A 121 8.58 -18.85 -0.76
C PRO A 121 9.13 -20.02 -1.58
N LEU A 122 10.14 -20.75 -1.08
CA LEU A 122 10.73 -21.90 -1.80
C LEU A 122 9.69 -22.93 -2.26
N ALA A 123 8.62 -23.15 -1.48
CA ALA A 123 7.56 -24.10 -1.83
C ALA A 123 6.77 -23.70 -3.10
N ASN A 124 6.77 -22.41 -3.44
CA ASN A 124 6.08 -21.86 -4.60
C ASN A 124 7.07 -21.42 -5.69
N LEU A 125 8.36 -21.76 -5.55
CA LEU A 125 9.40 -21.34 -6.46
C LEU A 125 9.42 -22.27 -7.68
N SER A 126 9.05 -21.74 -8.84
CA SER A 126 9.05 -22.42 -10.14
C SER A 126 9.52 -21.48 -11.25
N MET A 127 9.82 -22.03 -12.42
CA MET A 127 10.22 -21.21 -13.57
C MET A 127 9.12 -20.22 -13.98
N GLU A 128 7.86 -20.65 -13.92
CA GLU A 128 6.70 -19.84 -14.26
C GLU A 128 6.53 -18.68 -13.27
N THR A 129 6.60 -18.95 -11.97
CA THR A 129 6.47 -17.91 -10.94
C THR A 129 7.63 -16.91 -11.00
N VAL A 130 8.84 -17.36 -11.32
CA VAL A 130 9.99 -16.49 -11.56
C VAL A 130 9.78 -15.61 -12.80
N ASN A 131 9.35 -16.20 -13.91
CA ASN A 131 9.07 -15.45 -15.13
C ASN A 131 8.01 -14.36 -14.90
N GLU A 132 6.89 -14.73 -14.27
CA GLU A 132 5.81 -13.80 -13.95
C GLU A 132 6.27 -12.65 -13.03
N THR A 133 7.05 -12.97 -11.99
CA THR A 133 7.51 -11.95 -11.03
C THR A 133 8.55 -11.01 -11.61
N LEU A 134 9.46 -11.51 -12.45
CA LEU A 134 10.45 -10.68 -13.14
C LEU A 134 9.80 -9.80 -14.21
N THR A 135 8.81 -10.32 -14.94
CA THR A 135 8.02 -9.54 -15.90
C THR A 135 7.24 -8.43 -15.19
N LYS A 136 6.62 -8.71 -14.04
CA LYS A 136 5.96 -7.70 -13.19
C LYS A 136 6.92 -6.64 -12.64
N LYS A 137 8.21 -6.94 -12.57
CA LYS A 137 9.28 -6.01 -12.16
C LYS A 137 9.89 -5.24 -13.34
N GLU A 138 9.31 -5.36 -14.53
CA GLU A 138 9.74 -4.66 -15.75
C GLU A 138 11.18 -5.01 -16.19
N VAL A 139 11.65 -6.21 -15.85
CA VAL A 139 12.95 -6.72 -16.36
C VAL A 139 12.81 -7.06 -17.84
N LYS A 140 13.85 -6.77 -18.64
CA LYS A 140 13.88 -7.10 -20.07
C LYS A 140 13.67 -8.60 -20.30
N GLU A 141 12.78 -8.94 -21.23
CA GLU A 141 12.43 -10.33 -21.55
C GLU A 141 13.65 -11.17 -21.96
N GLU A 142 14.60 -10.55 -22.66
CA GLU A 142 15.89 -11.17 -23.05
C GLU A 142 16.69 -11.65 -21.84
N ILE A 143 16.71 -10.88 -20.76
CA ILE A 143 17.46 -11.18 -19.53
C ILE A 143 16.73 -12.25 -18.73
N ILE A 144 15.40 -12.21 -18.70
CA ILE A 144 14.58 -13.24 -18.07
C ILE A 144 14.83 -14.59 -18.76
N LYS A 145 14.81 -14.61 -20.09
CA LYS A 145 15.06 -15.81 -20.88
C LYS A 145 16.46 -16.36 -20.65
N GLN A 146 17.50 -15.50 -20.73
CA GLN A 146 18.88 -15.91 -20.43
C GLN A 146 19.00 -16.52 -19.03
N PHE A 147 18.35 -15.93 -18.03
CA PHE A 147 18.38 -16.44 -16.67
C PHE A 147 17.73 -17.84 -16.57
N ILE A 148 16.56 -18.02 -17.17
CA ILE A 148 15.84 -19.30 -17.20
C ILE A 148 16.69 -20.36 -17.92
N ASP A 149 17.32 -19.99 -19.04
CA ASP A 149 18.19 -20.89 -19.81
C ASP A 149 19.42 -21.31 -18.99
N THR A 150 20.10 -20.38 -18.29
CA THR A 150 21.22 -20.72 -17.39
C THR A 150 20.78 -21.66 -16.26
N LEU A 151 19.59 -21.44 -15.70
CA LEU A 151 19.09 -22.28 -14.61
C LEU A 151 18.72 -23.68 -15.12
N ASN A 152 18.09 -23.78 -16.30
CA ASN A 152 17.83 -25.05 -16.97
C ASN A 152 19.12 -25.80 -17.31
N ASN A 153 20.14 -25.10 -17.82
CA ASN A 153 21.44 -25.70 -18.12
C ASN A 153 22.11 -26.27 -16.86
N CYS A 154 21.99 -25.56 -15.72
CA CYS A 154 22.53 -26.02 -14.44
C CYS A 154 21.82 -27.28 -13.93
N GLU A 155 20.48 -27.30 -13.95
CA GLU A 155 19.68 -28.47 -13.54
C GLU A 155 19.89 -29.65 -14.50
N PHE A 156 19.93 -29.39 -15.81
CA PHE A 156 20.17 -30.44 -16.81
C PHE A 156 21.54 -31.08 -16.64
N ALA A 157 22.60 -30.28 -16.44
CA ALA A 157 23.94 -30.79 -16.18
C ALA A 157 24.03 -31.65 -14.90
N ARG A 158 23.15 -31.39 -13.93
CA ARG A 158 23.04 -32.18 -12.69
C ARG A 158 22.35 -33.52 -12.90
N PHE A 159 21.26 -33.57 -13.65
CA PHE A 159 20.44 -34.78 -13.80
C PHE A 159 20.78 -35.64 -15.02
N ALA A 160 21.37 -35.06 -16.07
CA ALA A 160 21.77 -35.74 -17.30
C ALA A 160 23.23 -35.43 -17.68
N PRO A 161 24.22 -35.83 -16.85
CA PRO A 161 25.63 -35.59 -17.12
C PRO A 161 26.14 -36.52 -18.24
N GLY A 162 25.94 -36.16 -19.50
CA GLY A 162 26.44 -36.97 -20.63
C GLY A 162 26.21 -36.40 -22.03
N GLU A 163 25.20 -35.54 -22.21
CA GLU A 163 24.66 -35.25 -23.55
C GLU A 163 24.85 -33.78 -23.99
N ASN A 164 26.07 -33.23 -23.83
CA ASN A 164 26.44 -31.79 -24.02
C ASN A 164 26.37 -30.93 -22.74
N ALA A 165 26.74 -31.48 -21.58
CA ALA A 165 26.88 -30.67 -20.37
C ALA A 165 27.96 -29.59 -20.58
N SER A 166 27.55 -28.31 -20.57
CA SER A 166 28.45 -27.17 -20.42
C SER A 166 29.45 -27.46 -19.30
N THR A 167 30.72 -27.11 -19.49
CA THR A 167 31.74 -27.37 -18.46
C THR A 167 31.32 -26.73 -17.13
N MET A 168 31.69 -27.33 -16.00
CA MET A 168 31.42 -26.74 -14.68
C MET A 168 31.88 -25.28 -14.61
N GLU A 169 32.99 -24.96 -15.28
CA GLU A 169 33.52 -23.60 -15.37
C GLU A 169 32.62 -22.65 -16.16
N ASN A 170 32.04 -23.10 -17.28
CA ASN A 170 31.06 -22.31 -18.03
C ASN A 170 29.82 -22.03 -17.18
N ILE A 171 29.26 -23.06 -16.54
CA ILE A 171 28.06 -22.91 -15.67
C ILE A 171 28.35 -21.99 -14.49
N TYR A 172 29.55 -22.08 -13.90
CA TYR A 172 29.96 -21.18 -12.84
C TYR A 172 30.01 -19.72 -13.30
N ASN A 173 30.65 -19.46 -14.44
CA ASN A 173 30.78 -18.12 -15.00
C ASN A 173 29.42 -17.56 -15.43
N GLU A 174 28.57 -18.37 -16.05
CA GLU A 174 27.18 -18.00 -16.37
C GLU A 174 26.40 -17.63 -15.12
N ALA A 175 26.46 -18.44 -14.06
CA ALA A 175 25.75 -18.14 -12.81
C ALA A 175 26.22 -16.83 -12.16
N VAL A 176 27.54 -16.59 -12.10
CA VAL A 176 28.12 -15.33 -11.57
C VAL A 176 27.67 -14.13 -12.41
N ASN A 177 27.74 -14.26 -13.73
CA ASN A 177 27.32 -13.20 -14.66
C ASN A 177 25.83 -12.92 -14.54
N MET A 178 25.00 -13.96 -14.41
CA MET A 178 23.55 -13.80 -14.33
C MET A 178 23.11 -13.11 -13.06
N ILE A 179 23.71 -13.43 -11.91
CA ILE A 179 23.44 -12.71 -10.66
C ILE A 179 23.89 -11.25 -10.78
N SER A 180 25.04 -10.99 -11.38
CA SER A 180 25.55 -9.63 -11.57
C SER A 180 24.67 -8.79 -12.50
N LEU A 181 24.21 -9.39 -13.61
CA LEU A 181 23.30 -8.75 -14.56
C LEU A 181 21.95 -8.46 -13.91
N MET A 182 21.37 -9.42 -13.19
CA MET A 182 20.13 -9.23 -12.43
C MET A 182 20.25 -8.11 -11.39
N GLU A 183 21.38 -8.00 -10.70
CA GLU A 183 21.61 -6.89 -9.76
C GLU A 183 21.66 -5.52 -10.44
N SER A 184 22.10 -5.46 -11.69
CA SER A 184 22.14 -4.21 -12.44
C SER A 184 20.76 -3.76 -12.92
N GLU A 185 19.89 -4.70 -13.30
CA GLU A 185 18.54 -4.42 -13.80
C GLU A 185 17.53 -4.21 -12.65
N LEU A 186 17.69 -4.94 -11.53
CA LEU A 186 16.79 -4.86 -10.37
C LEU A 186 17.22 -3.79 -9.34
N LYS A 187 17.99 -2.80 -9.76
CA LYS A 187 18.64 -1.81 -8.88
C LYS A 187 17.71 -0.71 -8.40
#